data_AF-A0A955D6C3-F1
#
_entry.id   AF-A0A955D6C3-F1
#
_cell.length_a   1.000
_cell.length_b   1.000
_cell.length_c   1.000
_cell.angle_alpha   90.00
_cell.angle_beta   90.00
_cell.angle_gamma   90.00
#
_symmetry.space_group_name_H-M   'P 1'
#
loop_
_entity.id
_entity.type
_entity.pdbx_description
1 polymer ?
#
loop_
_entity_poly.entity_id
_entity_poly.type
_entity_poly.pdbx_seq_one_letter_code
_entity_poly.pdbx_strand_id
1 'polypeptide(L)'
;MSYHRAFVAALQRSSRSIVCWAGVVGLVGLAASSTAWAQESGRLAPLPIAVRQLPKLLVVTNEIDAGKGGEEGGVAGAGTCPQQISAYTNSNFGPGSYILQGGFAEGESAAVSFTISPDDFPLRIDLSEMIFGTSGAMVQTTTEWNWTVWEGYPNDGIIVAQYGSLQGDLPQIIMPPGTNGVNVQVTVDPGDPEQIVVTDNGSHTFSVGYTITKHNQQTQNPCIVEPPSCCNAFPATDVGGLASSTGNWLYALNCGPPPIFCPSGWKKFSQLGLCQPSGDWVIRVTWTSYNCTSAPTGACCLSDFCIDATEAECIAEGGTYQGDGTVCQAGTCLPPPTTAPCCFPATSGCLDLEPALCASAGGVPGQVGDLCVNTTCFPKGACCLPDGTCADELSPEECSALSGTYQGNGSVCANVDCPEPLGACCFPTGFCLTLTEASCVLTGATWAGAGTTCDDQNANGMPDGCEPPAVTGDLNGDGHVDGADLGDLLSQWGTAGTADLNGDGVVNGADLGVMLANWG
;
A
#
# COMPACT_ATOMS: atom_id res chain seq x y z
N MET A 1 57.85 -3.37 17.18
CA MET A 1 57.83 -3.41 18.66
C MET A 1 56.88 -2.32 19.12
N SER A 2 55.76 -2.51 19.80
CA SER A 2 55.06 -3.71 20.25
C SER A 2 53.58 -3.32 20.39
N TYR A 3 52.71 -4.21 19.90
CA TYR A 3 51.30 -4.27 20.22
C TYR A 3 51.12 -4.64 21.70
N HIS A 4 50.21 -3.99 22.43
CA HIS A 4 49.42 -4.58 23.53
C HIS A 4 48.50 -3.52 24.16
N ARG A 5 47.18 -3.67 23.95
CA ARG A 5 46.08 -3.50 24.94
C ARG A 5 44.75 -3.25 24.23
N ALA A 6 44.01 -4.32 23.99
CA ALA A 6 42.54 -4.34 23.92
C ALA A 6 42.08 -5.81 23.91
N PHE A 7 42.20 -6.50 25.04
CA PHE A 7 41.70 -7.87 25.19
C PHE A 7 41.32 -8.15 26.65
N VAL A 8 40.38 -7.37 27.20
CA VAL A 8 39.73 -7.66 28.49
C VAL A 8 38.31 -7.11 28.47
N ALA A 9 37.37 -7.84 27.83
CA ALA A 9 35.92 -7.66 28.03
C ALA A 9 35.11 -8.79 27.33
N ALA A 10 35.35 -10.07 27.66
CA ALA A 10 34.47 -11.17 27.20
C ALA A 10 34.52 -12.42 28.08
N LEU A 11 34.93 -12.31 29.36
CA LEU A 11 34.97 -13.42 30.30
C LEU A 11 34.04 -13.15 31.47
N GLN A 12 32.73 -13.11 31.23
CA GLN A 12 31.71 -13.22 32.29
C GLN A 12 30.32 -13.38 31.68
N ARG A 13 29.97 -14.60 31.24
CA ARG A 13 28.59 -15.13 31.27
C ARG A 13 28.61 -16.66 31.13
N SER A 14 28.83 -17.31 32.28
CA SER A 14 28.09 -18.51 32.72
C SER A 14 27.89 -19.64 31.69
N SER A 15 28.92 -20.46 31.47
CA SER A 15 28.74 -21.86 31.11
C SER A 15 28.14 -22.59 32.32
N ARG A 16 26.88 -23.04 32.24
CA ARG A 16 26.32 -23.99 33.21
C ARG A 16 26.75 -25.40 32.80
N SER A 17 27.92 -25.82 33.26
CA SER A 17 28.34 -27.23 33.21
C SER A 17 27.87 -27.93 34.49
N ILE A 18 26.91 -28.85 34.38
CA ILE A 18 26.72 -29.92 35.38
C ILE A 18 27.21 -31.20 34.70
N VAL A 19 28.41 -31.61 35.11
CA VAL A 19 29.04 -32.87 34.73
C VAL A 19 28.39 -34.00 35.55
N CYS A 20 28.00 -35.09 34.89
CA CYS A 20 27.72 -36.36 35.55
C CYS A 20 28.84 -37.35 35.16
N TRP A 21 29.84 -37.50 36.04
CA TRP A 21 30.83 -38.59 35.98
C TRP A 21 30.26 -39.83 36.68
N ALA A 22 30.36 -40.99 36.03
CA ALA A 22 30.46 -42.28 36.71
C ALA A 22 31.91 -42.75 36.57
N GLY A 23 32.65 -42.77 37.68
CA GLY A 23 34.10 -42.94 37.69
C GLY A 23 34.61 -44.38 37.79
N VAL A 24 35.93 -44.51 37.64
CA VAL A 24 36.76 -45.48 38.37
C VAL A 24 38.06 -44.78 38.78
N VAL A 25 38.44 -44.99 40.03
CA VAL A 25 39.54 -44.40 40.79
C VAL A 25 40.89 -45.01 40.39
N GLY A 26 41.94 -44.17 40.27
CA GLY A 26 43.34 -44.60 40.23
C GLY A 26 44.29 -43.44 40.56
N LEU A 27 45.11 -43.62 41.60
CA LEU A 27 45.90 -42.60 42.30
C LEU A 27 47.37 -42.54 41.81
N VAL A 28 47.96 -41.34 41.92
CA VAL A 28 49.40 -40.95 41.94
C VAL A 28 50.11 -40.62 40.61
N GLY A 29 50.62 -39.38 40.52
CA GLY A 29 51.78 -39.02 39.69
C GLY A 29 51.86 -37.53 39.33
N LEU A 30 52.60 -36.73 40.11
CA LEU A 30 53.00 -35.36 39.76
C LEU A 30 53.95 -35.35 38.55
N ALA A 31 53.55 -34.70 37.45
CA ALA A 31 54.47 -34.16 36.45
C ALA A 31 53.82 -33.00 35.70
N ALA A 32 54.55 -31.89 35.59
CA ALA A 32 54.18 -30.73 34.82
C ALA A 32 54.14 -31.06 33.31
N SER A 33 53.02 -30.78 32.66
CA SER A 33 52.94 -30.69 31.21
C SER A 33 51.83 -29.72 30.81
N SER A 34 52.14 -28.94 29.78
CA SER A 34 51.27 -28.00 29.06
C SER A 34 49.81 -28.44 29.02
N THR A 35 48.90 -27.62 29.56
CA THR A 35 47.46 -27.79 29.36
C THR A 35 47.11 -27.47 27.91
N ALA A 36 47.26 -28.47 27.04
CA ALA A 36 46.39 -28.60 25.88
C ALA A 36 44.97 -28.71 26.44
N TRP A 37 44.11 -27.78 26.03
CA TRP A 37 42.69 -27.86 26.34
C TRP A 37 42.17 -29.13 25.69
N ALA A 38 41.86 -30.15 26.49
CA ALA A 38 41.07 -31.26 26.01
C ALA A 38 39.71 -30.67 25.61
N GLN A 39 39.47 -30.59 24.31
CA GLN A 39 38.16 -30.24 23.76
C GLN A 39 37.18 -31.28 24.31
N GLU A 40 36.15 -30.86 25.05
CA GLU A 40 35.09 -31.77 25.51
C GLU A 40 34.48 -32.42 24.26
N SER A 41 34.80 -33.70 24.02
CA SER A 41 34.27 -34.47 22.90
C SER A 41 32.83 -34.84 23.23
N GLY A 42 31.89 -34.48 22.36
CA GLY A 42 30.48 -34.69 22.57
C GLY A 42 29.64 -34.01 21.49
N ARG A 43 28.51 -34.63 21.17
CA ARG A 43 27.58 -34.15 20.14
C ARG A 43 27.06 -32.71 20.35
N LEU A 44 27.06 -32.23 21.59
CA LEU A 44 26.64 -30.87 21.93
C LEU A 44 27.79 -29.87 21.96
N ALA A 45 29.02 -30.29 21.68
CA ALA A 45 30.19 -29.44 21.72
C ALA A 45 30.34 -28.67 20.40
N PRO A 46 30.22 -27.32 20.42
CA PRO A 46 30.50 -26.51 19.25
C PRO A 46 31.98 -26.55 18.88
N LEU A 47 32.29 -26.53 17.58
CA LEU A 47 33.66 -26.51 17.06
C LEU A 47 33.99 -25.12 16.49
N PRO A 48 34.60 -24.21 17.27
CA PRO A 48 35.00 -22.92 16.74
C PRO A 48 36.13 -23.09 15.72
N ILE A 49 35.96 -22.50 14.54
CA ILE A 49 36.96 -22.48 13.47
C ILE A 49 37.26 -21.06 13.01
N ALA A 50 38.46 -20.87 12.46
CA ALA A 50 38.84 -19.65 11.75
C ALA A 50 39.26 -20.02 10.34
N VAL A 51 38.52 -19.52 9.35
CA VAL A 51 38.68 -19.85 7.94
C VAL A 51 39.39 -18.70 7.23
N ARG A 52 40.58 -18.96 6.68
CA ARG A 52 41.37 -17.95 5.95
C ARG A 52 40.91 -17.76 4.50
N GLN A 53 40.35 -18.81 3.91
CA GLN A 53 39.83 -18.82 2.54
C GLN A 53 38.52 -19.58 2.53
N LEU A 54 37.50 -19.00 1.92
CA LEU A 54 36.17 -19.58 1.80
C LEU A 54 35.83 -19.72 0.31
N PRO A 55 36.32 -20.78 -0.37
CA PRO A 55 35.94 -21.06 -1.75
C PRO A 55 34.43 -21.25 -1.89
N LYS A 56 33.92 -20.94 -3.08
CA LYS A 56 32.52 -21.16 -3.45
C LYS A 56 32.39 -22.51 -4.14
N LEU A 57 31.45 -23.34 -3.71
CA LEU A 57 30.97 -24.50 -4.46
C LEU A 57 29.68 -24.06 -5.17
N LEU A 58 29.81 -23.64 -6.43
CA LEU A 58 28.68 -23.22 -7.25
C LEU A 58 27.97 -24.45 -7.83
N VAL A 59 26.66 -24.51 -7.67
CA VAL A 59 25.78 -25.56 -8.19
C VAL A 59 24.65 -24.91 -8.98
N VAL A 60 24.53 -25.27 -10.26
CA VAL A 60 23.48 -24.76 -11.16
C VAL A 60 22.50 -25.90 -11.46
N THR A 61 21.20 -25.67 -11.28
CA THR A 61 20.19 -26.75 -11.30
C THR A 61 19.86 -27.32 -12.69
N ASN A 62 20.01 -26.58 -13.80
CA ASN A 62 19.59 -27.05 -15.14
C ASN A 62 20.69 -27.50 -16.11
N GLU A 63 21.91 -27.79 -15.64
CA GLU A 63 22.80 -28.71 -16.38
C GLU A 63 22.38 -30.20 -16.23
N ILE A 64 21.31 -30.48 -15.47
CA ILE A 64 21.00 -31.82 -14.96
C ILE A 64 19.80 -32.46 -15.67
N ASP A 65 18.96 -31.67 -16.35
CA ASP A 65 17.77 -32.13 -17.07
C ASP A 65 17.87 -32.05 -18.61
N ALA A 66 19.08 -32.08 -19.18
CA ALA A 66 19.31 -32.10 -20.64
C ALA A 66 18.91 -33.44 -21.34
N GLY A 67 17.77 -34.03 -20.95
CA GLY A 67 17.31 -35.35 -21.40
C GLY A 67 15.83 -35.45 -21.78
N LYS A 68 15.03 -34.38 -21.73
CA LYS A 68 13.64 -34.42 -22.21
C LYS A 68 13.29 -33.21 -23.06
N GLY A 69 13.29 -33.43 -24.37
CA GLY A 69 12.65 -32.52 -25.31
C GLY A 69 11.15 -32.45 -25.05
N GLY A 70 10.62 -31.24 -25.01
CA GLY A 70 9.21 -30.92 -24.89
C GLY A 70 9.00 -29.44 -25.19
N GLU A 71 8.01 -29.16 -26.03
CA GLU A 71 7.68 -27.87 -26.61
C GLU A 71 7.20 -26.82 -25.58
N GLU A 72 7.36 -25.55 -25.98
CA GLU A 72 6.68 -24.35 -25.45
C GLU A 72 6.63 -24.16 -23.93
N GLY A 73 7.62 -23.45 -23.39
CA GLY A 73 7.63 -22.96 -22.01
C GLY A 73 8.19 -21.53 -21.92
N GLY A 74 7.62 -20.60 -22.67
CA GLY A 74 7.88 -19.18 -22.43
C GLY A 74 7.12 -18.73 -21.19
N VAL A 75 7.81 -18.51 -20.07
CA VAL A 75 7.29 -17.57 -19.07
C VAL A 75 7.74 -16.18 -19.49
N ALA A 76 6.88 -15.51 -20.25
CA ALA A 76 6.99 -14.09 -20.49
C ALA A 76 7.04 -13.37 -19.12
N GLY A 77 8.19 -12.79 -18.79
CA GLY A 77 8.40 -12.02 -17.57
C GLY A 77 9.31 -12.71 -16.57
N ALA A 78 10.61 -12.83 -16.88
CA ALA A 78 11.63 -12.79 -15.83
C ALA A 78 11.40 -11.47 -15.08
N GLY A 79 10.71 -11.54 -13.93
CA GLY A 79 10.21 -10.37 -13.21
C GLY A 79 11.30 -9.32 -13.08
N THR A 80 11.02 -8.12 -13.59
CA THR A 80 11.86 -6.90 -13.57
C THR A 80 12.09 -6.37 -12.15
N CYS A 81 11.82 -7.19 -11.15
CA CYS A 81 11.86 -6.82 -9.76
C CYS A 81 13.26 -6.97 -9.18
N PRO A 82 13.64 -6.07 -8.27
CA PRO A 82 14.93 -6.18 -7.59
C PRO A 82 14.98 -7.44 -6.73
N GLN A 83 16.09 -8.16 -6.82
CA GLN A 83 16.39 -9.29 -5.95
C GLN A 83 16.40 -8.85 -4.49
N GLN A 84 15.73 -9.63 -3.64
CA GLN A 84 15.71 -9.46 -2.20
C GLN A 84 16.58 -10.54 -1.55
N ILE A 85 17.14 -10.23 -0.37
CA ILE A 85 18.02 -11.16 0.36
C ILE A 85 17.48 -11.34 1.77
N SER A 86 17.26 -12.59 2.16
CA SER A 86 16.84 -12.97 3.52
C SER A 86 17.92 -13.80 4.21
N ALA A 87 18.31 -13.38 5.41
CA ALA A 87 19.26 -14.07 6.28
C ALA A 87 19.04 -13.68 7.75
N TYR A 88 19.29 -14.60 8.67
CA TYR A 88 19.33 -14.29 10.12
C TYR A 88 20.74 -14.08 10.65
N THR A 89 21.72 -14.64 9.94
CA THR A 89 23.13 -14.51 10.30
C THR A 89 23.69 -13.13 9.97
N ASN A 90 24.67 -12.68 10.75
CA ASN A 90 25.46 -11.48 10.44
C ASN A 90 26.74 -11.78 9.61
N SER A 91 26.91 -13.02 9.18
CA SER A 91 28.02 -13.42 8.32
C SER A 91 27.97 -12.69 6.98
N ASN A 92 29.14 -12.26 6.50
CA ASN A 92 29.30 -11.74 5.14
C ASN A 92 29.48 -12.85 4.08
N PHE A 93 29.43 -14.13 4.50
CA PHE A 93 29.69 -15.31 3.67
C PHE A 93 31.09 -15.29 3.04
N GLY A 94 32.08 -14.76 3.77
CA GLY A 94 33.49 -14.70 3.40
C GLY A 94 34.42 -15.33 4.45
N PRO A 95 35.75 -15.16 4.32
CA PRO A 95 36.69 -15.59 5.34
C PRO A 95 36.37 -14.97 6.71
N GLY A 96 36.47 -15.77 7.77
CA GLY A 96 36.02 -15.34 9.10
C GLY A 96 36.02 -16.46 10.13
N SER A 97 35.41 -16.16 11.28
CA SER A 97 35.22 -17.11 12.38
C SER A 97 33.80 -17.67 12.34
N TYR A 98 33.70 -18.98 12.53
CA TYR A 98 32.45 -19.73 12.46
C TYR A 98 32.41 -20.78 13.57
N ILE A 99 31.21 -21.24 13.91
CA ILE A 99 31.00 -22.33 14.86
C ILE A 99 30.41 -23.51 14.10
N LEU A 100 31.23 -24.55 13.85
CA LEU A 100 30.71 -25.75 13.22
C LEU A 100 29.92 -26.58 14.23
N GLN A 101 28.80 -27.11 13.77
CA GLN A 101 27.97 -28.04 14.54
C GLN A 101 28.53 -29.46 14.39
N GLY A 102 29.63 -29.76 15.09
CA GLY A 102 30.36 -31.04 14.96
C GLY A 102 29.56 -32.30 15.33
N GLY A 103 28.47 -32.14 16.09
CA GLY A 103 27.54 -33.23 16.41
C GLY A 103 26.39 -33.41 15.42
N PHE A 104 26.36 -32.62 14.34
CA PHE A 104 25.30 -32.68 13.34
C PHE A 104 25.39 -33.99 12.57
N ALA A 105 24.40 -34.84 12.77
CA ALA A 105 24.39 -36.23 12.38
C ALA A 105 23.91 -36.45 10.93
N GLU A 106 24.23 -37.64 10.42
CA GLU A 106 23.62 -38.16 9.19
C GLU A 106 22.11 -38.27 9.35
N GLY A 107 21.35 -37.70 8.42
CA GLY A 107 19.89 -37.62 8.47
C GLY A 107 19.34 -36.40 9.22
N GLU A 108 20.20 -35.51 9.74
CA GLU A 108 19.76 -34.22 10.28
C GLU A 108 19.71 -33.13 9.22
N SER A 109 18.83 -32.16 9.44
CA SER A 109 18.60 -31.05 8.53
C SER A 109 18.69 -29.71 9.25
N ALA A 110 19.46 -28.79 8.69
CA ALA A 110 19.49 -27.39 9.07
C ALA A 110 18.57 -26.62 8.14
N ALA A 111 17.64 -25.83 8.66
CA ALA A 111 16.76 -25.03 7.82
C ALA A 111 16.49 -23.65 8.42
N VAL A 112 16.07 -22.73 7.57
CA VAL A 112 15.59 -21.40 7.92
C VAL A 112 14.23 -21.17 7.30
N SER A 113 13.35 -20.47 8.01
CA SER A 113 12.07 -20.00 7.51
C SER A 113 12.03 -18.48 7.53
N PHE A 114 11.60 -17.87 6.44
CA PHE A 114 11.44 -16.43 6.32
C PHE A 114 9.98 -16.09 6.08
N THR A 115 9.40 -15.30 6.97
CA THR A 115 8.08 -14.70 6.77
C THR A 115 8.26 -13.41 5.97
N ILE A 116 7.62 -13.31 4.81
CA ILE A 116 7.65 -12.14 3.93
C ILE A 116 6.25 -11.56 3.73
N SER A 117 6.15 -10.46 2.99
CA SER A 117 4.86 -9.87 2.68
C SER A 117 4.01 -10.85 1.84
N PRO A 118 2.69 -10.97 2.09
CA PRO A 118 1.80 -11.72 1.19
C PRO A 118 1.86 -11.21 -0.26
N ASP A 119 2.07 -9.90 -0.45
CA ASP A 119 2.12 -9.28 -1.77
C ASP A 119 3.37 -9.68 -2.58
N ASP A 120 4.42 -10.17 -1.91
CA ASP A 120 5.63 -10.65 -2.55
C ASP A 120 5.46 -12.04 -3.17
N PHE A 121 4.38 -12.77 -2.85
CA PHE A 121 4.10 -14.06 -3.44
C PHE A 121 3.25 -13.95 -4.73
N PRO A 122 3.48 -14.83 -5.72
CA PRO A 122 4.50 -15.88 -5.73
C PRO A 122 5.90 -15.28 -5.92
N LEU A 123 6.90 -15.96 -5.39
CA LEU A 123 8.31 -15.59 -5.53
C LEU A 123 9.12 -16.71 -6.15
N ARG A 124 10.22 -16.39 -6.83
CA ARG A 124 11.22 -17.35 -7.29
C ARG A 124 12.44 -17.33 -6.39
N ILE A 125 13.05 -18.49 -6.18
CA ILE A 125 14.35 -18.61 -5.51
C ILE A 125 15.47 -18.47 -6.55
N ASP A 126 16.33 -17.47 -6.43
CA ASP A 126 17.43 -17.25 -7.37
C ASP A 126 18.74 -17.90 -6.89
N LEU A 127 19.03 -17.79 -5.58
CA LEU A 127 20.26 -18.30 -4.98
C LEU A 127 20.04 -18.69 -3.52
N SER A 128 20.56 -19.84 -3.10
CA SER A 128 20.61 -20.26 -1.70
C SER A 128 22.03 -20.61 -1.31
N GLU A 129 22.49 -20.08 -0.18
CA GLU A 129 23.86 -20.26 0.29
C GLU A 129 23.92 -20.81 1.72
N MET A 130 24.86 -21.73 1.95
CA MET A 130 25.17 -22.22 3.29
C MET A 130 26.68 -22.48 3.47
N ILE A 131 27.21 -22.12 4.63
CA ILE A 131 28.60 -22.45 4.97
C ILE A 131 28.70 -23.82 5.63
N PHE A 132 29.62 -24.63 5.08
CA PHE A 132 30.11 -25.85 5.70
C PHE A 132 31.61 -25.72 6.00
N GLY A 133 32.11 -26.51 6.94
CA GLY A 133 33.54 -26.55 7.22
C GLY A 133 34.00 -27.82 7.90
N THR A 134 35.33 -27.94 8.01
CA THR A 134 36.03 -29.00 8.74
C THR A 134 36.85 -28.39 9.87
N SER A 135 37.04 -29.14 10.95
CA SER A 135 37.94 -28.74 12.05
C SER A 135 38.98 -29.84 12.26
N GLY A 136 40.23 -29.54 11.89
CA GLY A 136 41.35 -30.47 12.08
C GLY A 136 41.21 -31.81 11.35
N ALA A 137 40.56 -31.85 10.18
CA ALA A 137 40.38 -33.08 9.42
C ALA A 137 41.74 -33.72 9.07
N MET A 138 41.88 -35.02 9.28
CA MET A 138 43.12 -35.75 9.02
C MET A 138 43.18 -36.29 7.58
N VAL A 139 42.02 -36.43 6.94
CA VAL A 139 41.87 -36.92 5.57
C VAL A 139 40.97 -35.98 4.79
N GLN A 140 40.92 -36.15 3.46
CA GLN A 140 39.93 -35.47 2.64
C GLN A 140 38.53 -35.86 3.12
N THR A 141 37.68 -34.86 3.34
CA THR A 141 36.30 -35.08 3.77
C THR A 141 35.39 -35.13 2.55
N THR A 142 34.39 -36.00 2.61
CA THR A 142 33.35 -36.13 1.60
C THR A 142 32.00 -36.18 2.30
N THR A 143 31.12 -35.24 2.04
CA THR A 143 29.79 -35.19 2.67
C THR A 143 28.73 -35.13 1.59
N GLU A 144 27.78 -36.08 1.66
CA GLU A 144 26.60 -36.11 0.80
C GLU A 144 25.46 -35.34 1.47
N TRP A 145 24.71 -34.59 0.66
CA TRP A 145 23.74 -33.64 1.16
C TRP A 145 22.58 -33.44 0.19
N ASN A 146 21.46 -32.98 0.73
CA ASN A 146 20.30 -32.51 -0.02
C ASN A 146 20.04 -31.04 0.28
N TRP A 147 19.59 -30.32 -0.74
CA TRP A 147 18.99 -29.00 -0.63
C TRP A 147 17.47 -29.12 -0.81
N THR A 148 16.68 -28.38 -0.05
CA THR A 148 15.21 -28.44 -0.12
C THR A 148 14.59 -27.07 0.12
N VAL A 149 13.55 -26.77 -0.65
CA VAL A 149 12.73 -25.56 -0.56
C VAL A 149 11.29 -25.95 -0.23
N TRP A 150 10.67 -25.23 0.70
CA TRP A 150 9.28 -25.41 1.09
C TRP A 150 8.44 -24.15 0.91
N GLU A 151 7.18 -24.35 0.50
CA GLU A 151 6.07 -23.44 0.77
C GLU A 151 5.66 -23.61 2.24
N GLY A 152 5.78 -22.55 3.04
CA GLY A 152 5.57 -22.59 4.48
C GLY A 152 6.77 -23.10 5.25
N TYR A 153 6.50 -23.83 6.34
CA TYR A 153 7.51 -24.31 7.29
C TYR A 153 8.01 -25.73 6.95
N PRO A 154 9.20 -26.13 7.41
CA PRO A 154 9.74 -27.45 7.08
C PRO A 154 8.95 -28.62 7.69
N ASN A 155 8.16 -28.39 8.74
CA ASN A 155 7.45 -29.43 9.49
C ASN A 155 6.08 -29.83 8.91
N ASP A 156 5.43 -28.93 8.20
CA ASP A 156 4.06 -29.08 7.68
C ASP A 156 3.84 -28.46 6.29
N GLY A 157 4.84 -27.77 5.75
CA GLY A 157 4.82 -27.16 4.43
C GLY A 157 5.00 -28.14 3.28
N ILE A 158 4.78 -27.65 2.07
CA ILE A 158 4.88 -28.41 0.83
C ILE A 158 6.30 -28.28 0.29
N ILE A 159 6.95 -29.39 -0.07
CA ILE A 159 8.25 -29.36 -0.74
C ILE A 159 8.04 -28.93 -2.20
N VAL A 160 8.62 -27.79 -2.58
CA VAL A 160 8.60 -27.25 -3.95
C VAL A 160 9.73 -27.84 -4.77
N ALA A 161 10.91 -27.95 -4.15
CA ALA A 161 12.11 -28.45 -4.80
C ALA A 161 12.98 -29.22 -3.81
N GLN A 162 13.56 -30.31 -4.26
CA GLN A 162 14.56 -31.06 -3.51
C GLN A 162 15.57 -31.68 -4.48
N TYR A 163 16.84 -31.38 -4.27
CA TYR A 163 17.96 -31.91 -5.05
C TYR A 163 18.99 -32.51 -4.10
N GLY A 164 19.67 -33.57 -4.53
CA GLY A 164 20.57 -34.32 -3.65
C GLY A 164 21.80 -34.87 -4.35
N SER A 165 22.92 -34.95 -3.62
CA SER A 165 24.16 -35.50 -4.17
C SER A 165 24.15 -37.01 -4.36
N LEU A 166 23.22 -37.72 -3.71
CA LEU A 166 23.05 -39.17 -3.84
C LEU A 166 22.40 -39.58 -5.16
N GLN A 167 21.51 -38.74 -5.67
CA GLN A 167 20.77 -38.98 -6.91
C GLN A 167 21.54 -38.49 -8.13
N GLY A 168 22.67 -37.79 -7.92
CA GLY A 168 23.55 -37.24 -8.95
C GLY A 168 23.29 -35.76 -9.25
N ASP A 169 22.29 -35.15 -8.60
CA ASP A 169 21.84 -33.80 -8.92
C ASP A 169 22.71 -32.70 -8.29
N LEU A 170 23.47 -33.01 -7.25
CA LEU A 170 24.37 -32.03 -6.62
C LEU A 170 25.77 -32.63 -6.46
N PRO A 171 26.86 -31.85 -6.60
CA PRO A 171 28.18 -32.34 -6.24
C PRO A 171 28.26 -32.58 -4.72
N GLN A 172 29.02 -33.58 -4.32
CA GLN A 172 29.35 -33.81 -2.91
C GLN A 172 30.23 -32.66 -2.38
N ILE A 173 30.14 -32.37 -1.08
CA ILE A 173 31.03 -31.43 -0.43
C ILE A 173 32.36 -32.13 -0.17
N ILE A 174 33.39 -31.75 -0.94
CA ILE A 174 34.73 -32.29 -0.82
C ILE A 174 35.67 -31.21 -0.29
N MET A 175 36.33 -31.46 0.84
CA MET A 175 37.31 -30.53 1.42
C MET A 175 38.63 -31.24 1.75
N PRO A 176 39.78 -30.56 1.59
CA PRO A 176 41.08 -31.15 1.88
C PRO A 176 41.28 -31.37 3.41
N PRO A 177 42.30 -32.15 3.81
CA PRO A 177 42.71 -32.23 5.20
C PRO A 177 42.98 -30.85 5.82
N GLY A 178 42.72 -30.72 7.12
CA GLY A 178 42.90 -29.51 7.89
C GLY A 178 41.59 -28.84 8.32
N THR A 179 41.69 -27.57 8.70
CA THR A 179 40.55 -26.72 9.06
C THR A 179 40.22 -25.84 7.87
N ASN A 180 39.09 -26.13 7.21
CA ASN A 180 38.68 -25.50 5.97
C ASN A 180 37.22 -25.05 6.07
N GLY A 181 36.80 -24.17 5.17
CA GLY A 181 35.41 -23.82 4.99
C GLY A 181 35.07 -23.75 3.50
N VAL A 182 33.80 -23.90 3.17
CA VAL A 182 33.25 -23.74 1.83
C VAL A 182 31.92 -23.03 1.91
N ASN A 183 31.68 -22.09 1.00
CA ASN A 183 30.37 -21.51 0.78
C ASN A 183 29.66 -22.31 -0.33
N VAL A 184 28.68 -23.12 0.04
CA VAL A 184 27.87 -23.87 -0.92
C VAL A 184 26.81 -22.95 -1.47
N GLN A 185 26.83 -22.70 -2.79
CA GLN A 185 25.94 -21.80 -3.49
C GLN A 185 25.08 -22.60 -4.48
N VAL A 186 23.79 -22.73 -4.21
CA VAL A 186 22.82 -23.36 -5.12
C VAL A 186 22.11 -22.24 -5.87
N THR A 187 22.42 -22.11 -7.16
CA THR A 187 21.81 -21.13 -8.07
C THR A 187 20.80 -21.82 -8.97
N VAL A 188 19.66 -21.17 -9.15
CA VAL A 188 18.68 -21.53 -10.18
C VAL A 188 19.00 -20.67 -11.41
N ASP A 189 19.14 -21.29 -12.59
CA ASP A 189 19.43 -20.51 -13.80
C ASP A 189 18.21 -19.63 -14.16
N PRO A 190 18.40 -18.31 -14.32
CA PRO A 190 17.32 -17.42 -14.77
C PRO A 190 16.73 -17.78 -16.14
N GLY A 191 17.45 -18.54 -16.97
CA GLY A 191 17.00 -19.03 -18.27
C GLY A 191 16.24 -20.35 -18.23
N ASP A 192 16.10 -20.98 -17.05
CA ASP A 192 15.40 -22.27 -16.90
C ASP A 192 13.88 -22.10 -17.13
N PRO A 193 13.23 -22.88 -18.01
CA PRO A 193 11.77 -22.96 -18.05
C PRO A 193 11.14 -23.46 -16.73
N GLU A 194 11.86 -24.25 -15.93
CA GLU A 194 11.40 -24.83 -14.66
C GLU A 194 11.95 -24.05 -13.45
N GLN A 195 11.53 -22.79 -13.32
CA GLN A 195 11.88 -21.97 -12.16
C GLN A 195 11.34 -22.56 -10.84
N ILE A 196 12.09 -22.39 -9.75
CA ILE A 196 11.64 -22.77 -8.40
C ILE A 196 10.76 -21.66 -7.84
N VAL A 197 9.47 -21.76 -8.13
CA VAL A 197 8.44 -20.80 -7.70
C VAL A 197 7.77 -21.28 -6.42
N VAL A 198 7.76 -20.41 -5.41
CA VAL A 198 7.09 -20.63 -4.13
C VAL A 198 5.81 -19.80 -4.11
N THR A 199 4.68 -20.45 -3.87
CA THR A 199 3.37 -19.78 -3.73
C THR A 199 3.03 -19.52 -2.26
N ASP A 200 2.15 -18.55 -2.00
CA ASP A 200 1.68 -18.32 -0.63
C ASP A 200 0.66 -19.39 -0.25
N ASN A 201 0.96 -20.12 0.83
CA ASN A 201 0.06 -21.11 1.43
C ASN A 201 -0.78 -20.52 2.60
N GLY A 202 -0.77 -19.20 2.77
CA GLY A 202 -1.43 -18.47 3.84
C GLY A 202 -0.58 -18.31 5.12
N SER A 203 0.58 -18.96 5.19
CA SER A 203 1.55 -18.70 6.27
C SER A 203 2.49 -17.52 5.97
N HIS A 204 2.44 -16.99 4.74
CA HIS A 204 3.30 -15.93 4.24
C HIS A 204 4.80 -16.24 4.45
N THR A 205 5.14 -17.52 4.42
CA THR A 205 6.47 -18.02 4.80
C THR A 205 6.97 -18.98 3.73
N PHE A 206 8.27 -18.92 3.45
CA PHE A 206 8.97 -20.00 2.75
C PHE A 206 10.14 -20.48 3.60
N SER A 207 10.60 -21.70 3.32
CA SER A 207 11.76 -22.27 4.02
C SER A 207 12.77 -22.86 3.07
N VAL A 208 14.04 -22.83 3.49
CA VAL A 208 15.14 -23.47 2.76
C VAL A 208 16.01 -24.23 3.74
N GLY A 209 16.50 -25.39 3.33
CA GLY A 209 17.21 -26.28 4.23
C GLY A 209 18.19 -27.21 3.54
N TYR A 210 19.16 -27.67 4.34
CA TYR A 210 20.27 -28.49 3.95
C TYR A 210 20.32 -29.71 4.86
N THR A 211 20.25 -30.89 4.27
CA THR A 211 20.27 -32.16 4.99
C THR A 211 21.58 -32.86 4.70
N ILE A 212 22.30 -33.31 5.72
CA ILE A 212 23.41 -34.24 5.50
C ILE A 212 22.82 -35.62 5.34
N THR A 213 22.87 -36.17 4.13
CA THR A 213 22.31 -37.50 3.83
C THR A 213 23.30 -38.61 4.11
N LYS A 214 24.61 -38.31 4.02
CA LYS A 214 25.64 -39.28 4.39
C LYS A 214 26.94 -38.61 4.84
N HIS A 215 27.45 -39.09 5.96
CA HIS A 215 28.80 -38.77 6.42
C HIS A 215 29.81 -39.83 5.95
N ASN A 216 31.03 -39.40 5.70
CA ASN A 216 32.17 -40.28 5.46
C ASN A 216 32.58 -41.02 6.75
N GLN A 217 32.63 -42.35 6.67
CA GLN A 217 33.07 -43.23 7.76
C GLN A 217 32.21 -43.16 9.04
N GLN A 218 30.93 -42.77 8.95
CA GLN A 218 29.99 -42.96 10.04
C GLN A 218 29.68 -44.45 10.19
N THR A 219 30.28 -45.11 11.18
CA THR A 219 30.17 -46.57 11.39
C THR A 219 29.34 -46.94 12.62
N GLN A 220 28.92 -45.95 13.40
CA GLN A 220 28.19 -46.15 14.66
C GLN A 220 26.93 -45.27 14.69
N ASN A 221 26.02 -45.57 15.62
CA ASN A 221 24.78 -44.81 15.76
C ASN A 221 25.09 -43.35 16.12
N PRO A 222 24.71 -42.38 15.26
CA PRO A 222 25.05 -40.98 15.47
C PRO A 222 24.36 -40.33 16.68
N CYS A 223 23.36 -40.99 17.27
CA CYS A 223 22.70 -40.53 18.49
C CYS A 223 23.59 -40.60 19.74
N ILE A 224 24.56 -41.49 19.76
CA ILE A 224 25.42 -41.75 20.92
C ILE A 224 26.91 -41.55 20.62
N VAL A 225 27.27 -41.50 19.34
CA VAL A 225 28.64 -41.32 18.88
C VAL A 225 28.63 -40.14 17.92
N GLU A 226 29.39 -39.10 18.26
CA GLU A 226 29.52 -37.94 17.40
C GLU A 226 30.10 -38.33 16.03
N PRO A 227 29.67 -37.69 14.94
CA PRO A 227 30.26 -37.96 13.64
C PRO A 227 31.76 -37.61 13.62
N PRO A 228 32.63 -38.44 13.02
CA PRO A 228 34.06 -38.22 13.05
C PRO A 228 34.47 -36.90 12.41
N SER A 229 34.98 -35.96 13.21
CA SER A 229 35.48 -34.67 12.71
C SER A 229 36.74 -34.79 11.85
N CYS A 230 37.44 -35.92 11.93
CA CYS A 230 38.61 -36.23 11.11
C CYS A 230 38.34 -36.21 9.60
N CYS A 231 37.08 -36.42 9.23
CA CYS A 231 36.73 -37.00 7.94
C CYS A 231 35.43 -36.43 7.35
N ASN A 232 34.76 -35.51 8.06
CA ASN A 232 33.45 -34.97 7.71
C ASN A 232 33.38 -33.44 7.74
N ALA A 233 32.50 -32.91 6.90
CA ALA A 233 32.10 -31.51 6.89
C ALA A 233 30.83 -31.29 7.72
N PHE A 234 30.73 -30.13 8.37
CA PHE A 234 29.58 -29.80 9.21
C PHE A 234 29.02 -28.42 8.86
N PRO A 235 27.71 -28.21 9.04
CA PRO A 235 27.10 -26.91 8.88
C PRO A 235 27.58 -25.93 9.95
N ALA A 236 27.70 -24.66 9.57
CA ALA A 236 28.16 -23.59 10.45
C ALA A 236 27.00 -22.75 10.99
N THR A 237 27.13 -22.31 12.25
CA THR A 237 26.45 -21.14 12.77
C THR A 237 27.44 -19.97 12.89
N ASP A 238 26.93 -18.74 12.95
CA ASP A 238 27.79 -17.59 13.19
C ASP A 238 28.27 -17.49 14.64
N VAL A 239 29.16 -16.52 14.87
CA VAL A 239 29.72 -16.17 16.19
C VAL A 239 29.01 -14.97 16.83
N GLY A 240 28.03 -14.37 16.14
CA GLY A 240 27.32 -13.16 16.56
C GLY A 240 26.34 -13.39 17.70
N GLY A 241 26.00 -14.65 17.95
CA GLY A 241 24.95 -15.03 18.87
C GLY A 241 23.63 -15.23 18.13
N LEU A 242 22.67 -15.89 18.78
CA LEU A 242 21.41 -16.25 18.14
C LEU A 242 20.43 -15.07 18.06
N ALA A 243 20.31 -14.49 16.88
CA ALA A 243 19.37 -13.42 16.54
C ALA A 243 17.94 -13.95 16.32
N SER A 244 17.76 -15.11 15.69
CA SER A 244 16.44 -15.66 15.34
C SER A 244 16.21 -17.07 15.88
N SER A 245 15.82 -17.19 17.15
CA SER A 245 15.50 -18.50 17.74
C SER A 245 14.24 -19.17 17.17
N THR A 246 13.38 -18.43 16.47
CA THR A 246 12.13 -18.94 15.89
C THR A 246 12.21 -19.17 14.38
N GLY A 247 13.16 -18.55 13.70
CA GLY A 247 13.38 -18.69 12.26
C GLY A 247 14.40 -19.77 11.90
N ASN A 248 15.29 -20.15 12.83
CA ASN A 248 16.20 -21.29 12.65
C ASN A 248 15.56 -22.60 13.10
N TRP A 249 15.76 -23.63 12.28
CA TRP A 249 15.21 -24.96 12.47
C TRP A 249 16.29 -26.03 12.45
N LEU A 250 16.05 -27.08 13.22
CA LEU A 250 16.81 -28.33 13.18
C LEU A 250 15.81 -29.48 13.04
N TYR A 251 16.01 -30.34 12.05
CA TYR A 251 15.46 -31.69 12.08
C TYR A 251 16.39 -32.55 12.91
N ALA A 252 15.98 -32.86 14.14
CA ALA A 252 16.78 -33.67 15.06
C ALA A 252 16.37 -35.15 14.97
N LEU A 253 17.35 -36.06 14.92
CA LEU A 253 17.07 -37.49 14.94
C LEU A 253 16.37 -37.91 16.24
N ASN A 254 15.56 -38.98 16.17
CA ASN A 254 14.99 -39.60 17.36
C ASN A 254 16.02 -40.47 18.08
N CYS A 255 16.70 -39.86 19.05
CA CYS A 255 17.72 -40.50 19.86
C CYS A 255 17.21 -41.05 21.20
N GLY A 256 15.90 -40.92 21.48
CA GLY A 256 15.27 -41.29 22.74
C GLY A 256 14.51 -40.13 23.39
N PRO A 257 13.81 -40.37 24.52
CA PRO A 257 12.99 -39.35 25.15
C PRO A 257 13.82 -38.26 25.86
N PRO A 258 13.35 -37.00 25.89
CA PRO A 258 13.88 -35.97 26.78
C PRO A 258 13.76 -36.39 28.26
N PRO A 259 14.62 -35.91 29.18
CA PRO A 259 15.65 -34.87 29.02
C PRO A 259 17.04 -35.40 28.65
N ILE A 260 17.19 -36.70 28.40
CA ILE A 260 18.49 -37.33 28.10
C ILE A 260 18.94 -36.97 26.67
N PHE A 261 17.98 -36.84 25.75
CA PHE A 261 18.22 -36.49 24.35
C PHE A 261 17.42 -35.25 23.94
N CYS A 262 17.89 -34.58 22.89
CA CYS A 262 17.22 -33.42 22.31
C CYS A 262 15.83 -33.81 21.76
N PRO A 263 14.84 -32.89 21.78
CA PRO A 263 13.56 -33.13 21.13
C PRO A 263 13.76 -33.46 19.65
N SER A 264 13.17 -34.57 19.18
CA SER A 264 13.33 -35.06 17.81
C SER A 264 12.33 -34.47 16.82
N GLY A 265 12.58 -34.69 15.53
CA GLY A 265 11.82 -34.13 14.41
C GLY A 265 12.17 -32.67 14.17
N TRP A 266 11.36 -31.98 13.37
CA TRP A 266 11.51 -30.56 13.14
C TRP A 266 11.24 -29.77 14.42
N LYS A 267 12.23 -28.97 14.81
CA LYS A 267 12.18 -28.05 15.95
C LYS A 267 12.77 -26.71 15.58
N LYS A 268 12.10 -25.65 16.00
CA LYS A 268 12.71 -24.31 16.07
C LYS A 268 13.80 -24.32 17.12
N PHE A 269 14.81 -23.48 16.99
CA PHE A 269 15.86 -23.37 17.99
C PHE A 269 15.32 -23.04 19.39
N SER A 270 14.26 -22.23 19.47
CA SER A 270 13.55 -21.91 20.72
C SER A 270 12.89 -23.12 21.40
N GLN A 271 12.70 -24.23 20.68
CA GLN A 271 12.11 -25.47 21.19
C GLN A 271 13.15 -26.52 21.60
N LEU A 272 14.45 -26.28 21.33
CA LEU A 272 15.52 -27.24 21.57
C LEU A 272 16.08 -27.21 23.00
N GLY A 273 15.82 -26.15 23.77
CA GLY A 273 16.30 -26.01 25.15
C GLY A 273 17.84 -26.09 25.22
N LEU A 274 18.36 -27.09 25.93
CA LEU A 274 19.82 -27.25 26.10
C LEU A 274 20.57 -27.65 24.82
N CYS A 275 19.85 -28.11 23.78
CA CYS A 275 20.44 -28.47 22.49
C CYS A 275 20.43 -27.32 21.49
N GLN A 276 20.05 -26.12 21.92
CA GLN A 276 19.98 -24.95 21.07
C GLN A 276 21.39 -24.45 20.72
N PRO A 277 21.72 -24.32 19.43
CA PRO A 277 22.97 -23.69 19.02
C PRO A 277 23.07 -22.24 19.50
N SER A 278 24.31 -21.77 19.69
CA SER A 278 24.57 -20.42 20.22
C SER A 278 24.42 -19.30 19.20
N GLY A 279 24.43 -19.60 17.90
CA GLY A 279 24.30 -18.64 16.79
C GLY A 279 23.25 -19.08 15.77
N ASP A 280 22.94 -18.21 14.81
CA ASP A 280 22.05 -18.53 13.68
C ASP A 280 22.77 -19.41 12.66
N TRP A 281 22.00 -20.22 11.92
CA TRP A 281 22.55 -20.91 10.75
C TRP A 281 23.13 -19.89 9.78
N VAL A 282 24.32 -20.17 9.26
CA VAL A 282 24.92 -19.34 8.20
C VAL A 282 24.30 -19.71 6.87
N ILE A 283 22.99 -19.43 6.74
CA ILE A 283 22.17 -19.62 5.55
C ILE A 283 21.65 -18.25 5.11
N ARG A 284 21.74 -17.97 3.81
CA ARG A 284 21.04 -16.85 3.17
C ARG A 284 20.36 -17.29 1.89
N VAL A 285 19.27 -16.61 1.54
CA VAL A 285 18.51 -16.89 0.33
C VAL A 285 18.24 -15.58 -0.39
N THR A 286 18.58 -15.54 -1.68
CA THR A 286 18.21 -14.49 -2.61
C THR A 286 16.99 -14.95 -3.41
N TRP A 287 15.98 -14.09 -3.48
CA TRP A 287 14.72 -14.39 -4.13
C TRP A 287 14.17 -13.15 -4.83
N THR A 288 13.29 -13.37 -5.80
CA THR A 288 12.63 -12.29 -6.53
C THR A 288 11.14 -12.53 -6.57
N SER A 289 10.34 -11.53 -6.20
CA SER A 289 8.88 -11.61 -6.33
C SER A 289 8.46 -11.57 -7.82
N TYR A 290 7.35 -12.22 -8.15
CA TYR A 290 6.67 -12.05 -9.44
C TYR A 290 5.64 -10.90 -9.42
N ASN A 291 5.23 -10.45 -8.23
CA ASN A 291 4.09 -9.53 -8.02
C ASN A 291 4.49 -8.15 -7.52
N CYS A 292 5.76 -7.80 -7.67
CA CYS A 292 6.24 -6.44 -7.45
C CYS A 292 5.77 -5.55 -8.60
N THR A 293 4.57 -5.00 -8.43
CA THR A 293 4.44 -3.56 -8.66
C THR A 293 5.58 -2.93 -7.88
N SER A 294 6.61 -2.44 -8.58
CA SER A 294 7.73 -1.72 -7.97
C SER A 294 7.15 -0.84 -6.86
N ALA A 295 7.69 -0.93 -5.64
CA ALA A 295 7.25 -0.11 -4.52
C ALA A 295 6.98 1.30 -5.04
N PRO A 296 5.78 1.85 -4.85
CA PRO A 296 5.35 3.00 -5.62
C PRO A 296 6.41 4.10 -5.48
N THR A 297 7.00 4.46 -6.60
CA THR A 297 8.01 5.51 -6.63
C THR A 297 7.31 6.85 -6.71
N GLY A 298 7.89 7.83 -6.05
CA GLY A 298 7.47 9.21 -6.06
C GLY A 298 8.67 10.12 -6.22
N ALA A 299 8.40 11.39 -6.50
CA ALA A 299 9.42 12.41 -6.56
C ALA A 299 10.02 12.63 -5.16
N CYS A 300 11.32 12.40 -5.04
CA CYS A 300 12.09 12.72 -3.86
C CYS A 300 12.84 14.03 -4.07
N CYS A 301 12.49 15.03 -3.26
CA CYS A 301 13.13 16.34 -3.32
C CYS A 301 14.32 16.41 -2.37
N LEU A 302 15.51 16.35 -2.96
CA LEU A 302 16.78 16.65 -2.33
C LEU A 302 17.09 18.14 -2.56
N SER A 303 18.04 18.68 -1.78
CA SER A 303 18.31 20.13 -1.70
C SER A 303 18.24 20.89 -3.04
N ASP A 304 18.91 20.38 -4.08
CA ASP A 304 19.01 21.06 -5.38
C ASP A 304 18.51 20.20 -6.57
N PHE A 305 18.09 18.96 -6.35
CA PHE A 305 17.69 18.04 -7.43
C PHE A 305 16.62 17.04 -7.00
N CYS A 306 15.92 16.50 -7.97
CA CYS A 306 14.81 15.56 -7.79
C CYS A 306 15.23 14.19 -8.34
N ILE A 307 14.96 13.12 -7.59
CA ILE A 307 15.07 11.74 -8.08
C ILE A 307 13.76 10.98 -7.85
N ASP A 308 13.36 10.13 -8.80
CA ASP A 308 12.27 9.18 -8.55
C ASP A 308 12.80 8.08 -7.63
N ALA A 309 12.25 7.98 -6.43
CA ALA A 309 12.69 7.03 -5.41
C ALA A 309 11.48 6.50 -4.62
N THR A 310 11.67 5.43 -3.86
CA THR A 310 10.67 5.02 -2.86
C THR A 310 10.69 5.96 -1.65
N GLU A 311 9.63 5.98 -0.85
CA GLU A 311 9.60 6.78 0.39
C GLU A 311 10.78 6.46 1.32
N ALA A 312 11.10 5.17 1.48
CA ALA A 312 12.19 4.70 2.34
C ALA A 312 13.57 5.16 1.83
N GLU A 313 13.82 5.06 0.52
CA GLU A 313 15.05 5.57 -0.10
C GLU A 313 15.14 7.09 0.02
N CYS A 314 14.03 7.81 -0.19
CA CYS A 314 14.01 9.26 -0.08
C CYS A 314 14.37 9.76 1.32
N ILE A 315 13.81 9.11 2.36
CA ILE A 315 14.11 9.42 3.76
C ILE A 315 15.57 9.07 4.10
N ALA A 316 16.08 7.95 3.59
CA ALA A 316 17.47 7.53 3.82
C ALA A 316 18.49 8.53 3.24
N GLU A 317 18.16 9.13 2.10
CA GLU A 317 18.97 10.19 1.45
C GLU A 317 18.72 11.59 2.05
N GLY A 318 17.84 11.71 3.05
CA GLY A 318 17.51 12.97 3.71
C GLY A 318 16.66 13.93 2.87
N GLY A 319 15.93 13.41 1.88
CA GLY A 319 15.02 14.16 1.02
C GLY A 319 13.59 14.26 1.56
N THR A 320 12.79 15.12 0.91
CA THR A 320 11.35 15.24 1.17
C THR A 320 10.57 14.51 0.09
N TYR A 321 9.85 13.45 0.49
CA TYR A 321 9.04 12.66 -0.42
C TYR A 321 7.73 13.37 -0.78
N GLN A 322 7.40 13.47 -2.08
CA GLN A 322 6.21 14.17 -2.58
C GLN A 322 4.98 13.27 -2.70
N GLY A 323 5.12 11.97 -2.43
CA GLY A 323 4.04 10.98 -2.48
C GLY A 323 4.09 10.09 -3.72
N ASP A 324 3.38 8.97 -3.64
CA ASP A 324 3.38 7.91 -4.64
C ASP A 324 2.86 8.36 -6.01
N GLY A 325 3.55 7.97 -7.09
CA GLY A 325 3.17 8.31 -8.46
C GLY A 325 3.47 9.75 -8.89
N THR A 326 4.08 10.55 -8.02
CA THR A 326 4.62 11.86 -8.40
C THR A 326 5.91 11.68 -9.20
N VAL A 327 6.10 12.46 -10.27
CA VAL A 327 7.25 12.33 -11.19
C VAL A 327 8.23 13.47 -10.97
N CYS A 328 9.52 13.16 -10.90
CA CYS A 328 10.57 14.16 -10.88
C CYS A 328 10.71 14.89 -12.22
N GLN A 329 10.19 16.11 -12.24
CA GLN A 329 10.31 17.04 -13.38
C GLN A 329 10.66 18.43 -12.88
N ALA A 330 11.03 19.31 -13.81
CA ALA A 330 11.35 20.70 -13.48
C ALA A 330 10.15 21.37 -12.78
N GLY A 331 10.33 21.77 -11.53
CA GLY A 331 9.28 22.41 -10.72
C GLY A 331 8.70 21.54 -9.60
N THR A 332 8.88 20.21 -9.61
CA THR A 332 8.33 19.32 -8.57
C THR A 332 8.84 19.63 -7.16
N CYS A 333 10.07 20.16 -7.04
CA CYS A 333 10.71 20.50 -5.77
C CYS A 333 10.76 22.00 -5.48
N LEU A 334 10.11 22.81 -6.31
CA LEU A 334 9.93 24.21 -5.97
C LEU A 334 8.86 24.31 -4.88
N PRO A 335 9.04 25.16 -3.86
CA PRO A 335 7.95 25.46 -2.94
C PRO A 335 6.74 25.91 -3.76
N PRO A 336 5.51 25.48 -3.40
CA PRO A 336 4.32 25.92 -4.10
C PRO A 336 4.29 27.45 -4.15
N PRO A 337 3.88 28.04 -5.29
CA PRO A 337 3.90 29.49 -5.46
C PRO A 337 3.15 30.15 -4.30
N THR A 338 3.84 30.98 -3.51
CA THR A 338 3.26 31.70 -2.37
C THR A 338 2.55 32.99 -2.80
N THR A 339 2.67 33.35 -4.07
CA THR A 339 2.08 34.56 -4.65
C THR A 339 0.65 34.31 -5.13
N ALA A 340 -0.17 35.33 -5.01
CA ALA A 340 -1.53 35.41 -5.50
C ALA A 340 -1.72 36.75 -6.24
N PRO A 341 -2.71 36.87 -7.14
CA PRO A 341 -3.02 38.15 -7.76
C PRO A 341 -3.58 39.11 -6.69
N CYS A 342 -3.01 40.31 -6.58
CA CYS A 342 -3.44 41.34 -5.64
C CYS A 342 -4.11 42.50 -6.38
N CYS A 343 -5.42 42.65 -6.21
CA CYS A 343 -6.23 43.66 -6.89
C CYS A 343 -6.34 44.94 -6.05
N PHE A 344 -6.00 46.10 -6.65
CA PHE A 344 -6.06 47.40 -5.97
C PHE A 344 -7.29 48.22 -6.40
N PRO A 345 -8.29 48.43 -5.51
CA PRO A 345 -9.51 49.16 -5.87
C PRO A 345 -9.26 50.61 -6.33
N ALA A 346 -8.20 51.25 -5.83
CA ALA A 346 -7.90 52.65 -6.11
C ALA A 346 -7.31 52.90 -7.51
N THR A 347 -6.65 51.90 -8.10
CA THR A 347 -5.93 52.04 -9.38
C THR A 347 -6.41 51.08 -10.45
N SER A 348 -7.31 50.16 -10.11
CA SER A 348 -7.70 49.01 -10.94
C SER A 348 -6.51 48.14 -11.39
N GLY A 349 -5.37 48.27 -10.71
CA GLY A 349 -4.15 47.52 -11.02
C GLY A 349 -4.11 46.16 -10.33
N CYS A 350 -3.36 45.22 -10.92
CA CYS A 350 -3.06 43.90 -10.36
C CYS A 350 -1.54 43.72 -10.22
N LEU A 351 -1.09 43.23 -9.07
CA LEU A 351 0.30 42.78 -8.85
C LEU A 351 0.34 41.40 -8.21
N ASP A 352 1.26 40.52 -8.61
CA ASP A 352 1.45 39.23 -7.97
C ASP A 352 2.19 39.42 -6.62
N LEU A 353 1.46 39.29 -5.51
CA LEU A 353 1.98 39.51 -4.16
C LEU A 353 1.53 38.37 -3.23
N GLU A 354 2.27 38.16 -2.15
CA GLU A 354 1.84 37.24 -1.10
C GLU A 354 0.57 37.80 -0.40
N PRO A 355 -0.42 36.97 -0.03
CA PRO A 355 -1.71 37.47 0.46
C PRO A 355 -1.63 38.42 1.66
N ALA A 356 -0.70 38.17 2.58
CA ALA A 356 -0.46 39.05 3.72
C ALA A 356 0.08 40.43 3.30
N LEU A 357 0.99 40.46 2.33
CA LEU A 357 1.54 41.70 1.78
C LEU A 357 0.47 42.46 0.99
N CYS A 358 -0.35 41.76 0.22
CA CYS A 358 -1.48 42.34 -0.52
C CYS A 358 -2.45 43.07 0.41
N ALA A 359 -2.88 42.42 1.49
CA ALA A 359 -3.76 43.02 2.49
C ALA A 359 -3.11 44.24 3.16
N SER A 360 -1.81 44.16 3.48
CA SER A 360 -1.07 45.29 4.08
C SER A 360 -0.89 46.49 3.13
N ALA A 361 -0.85 46.24 1.82
CA ALA A 361 -0.77 47.27 0.79
C ALA A 361 -2.13 47.88 0.43
N GLY A 362 -3.22 47.42 1.06
CA GLY A 362 -4.58 47.89 0.79
C GLY A 362 -5.22 47.28 -0.47
N GLY A 363 -4.68 46.16 -0.97
CA GLY A 363 -5.27 45.38 -2.05
C GLY A 363 -6.10 44.19 -1.52
N VAL A 364 -6.89 43.60 -2.41
CA VAL A 364 -7.69 42.40 -2.16
C VAL A 364 -6.96 41.19 -2.77
N PRO A 365 -6.52 40.21 -1.96
CA PRO A 365 -5.82 39.04 -2.48
C PRO A 365 -6.78 38.05 -3.14
N GLY A 366 -6.39 37.53 -4.30
CA GLY A 366 -7.06 36.42 -4.97
C GLY A 366 -6.54 35.05 -4.51
N GLN A 367 -6.79 34.01 -5.31
CA GLN A 367 -6.40 32.65 -4.97
C GLN A 367 -4.89 32.44 -5.12
N VAL A 368 -4.28 31.73 -4.15
CA VAL A 368 -2.85 31.40 -4.20
C VAL A 368 -2.56 30.47 -5.38
N GLY A 369 -1.51 30.80 -6.15
CA GLY A 369 -1.12 30.07 -7.36
C GLY A 369 -1.67 30.66 -8.66
N ASP A 370 -2.65 31.57 -8.60
CA ASP A 370 -3.06 32.36 -9.77
C ASP A 370 -2.10 33.54 -9.99
N LEU A 371 -2.08 34.05 -11.22
CA LEU A 371 -1.25 35.19 -11.61
C LEU A 371 -2.13 36.30 -12.20
N CYS A 372 -1.72 37.54 -12.03
CA CYS A 372 -2.39 38.73 -12.55
C CYS A 372 -2.59 38.72 -14.07
N VAL A 373 -1.77 37.96 -14.81
CA VAL A 373 -1.97 37.77 -16.26
C VAL A 373 -3.27 37.03 -16.60
N ASN A 374 -3.76 36.20 -15.68
CA ASN A 374 -4.96 35.38 -15.84
C ASN A 374 -6.13 35.83 -14.93
N THR A 375 -5.95 36.90 -14.16
CA THR A 375 -6.95 37.39 -13.20
C THR A 375 -7.43 38.77 -13.57
N THR A 376 -8.71 38.89 -13.89
CA THR A 376 -9.35 40.19 -14.16
C THR A 376 -9.82 40.81 -12.85
N CYS A 377 -9.11 41.84 -12.38
CA CYS A 377 -9.52 42.62 -11.22
C CYS A 377 -10.72 43.51 -11.55
N PHE A 378 -11.73 43.54 -10.67
CA PHE A 378 -12.94 44.36 -10.78
C PHE A 378 -13.65 44.21 -12.14
N PRO A 379 -14.17 43.01 -12.44
CA PRO A 379 -14.89 42.76 -13.70
C PRO A 379 -16.08 43.70 -13.85
N LYS A 380 -16.18 44.35 -15.01
CA LYS A 380 -17.33 45.16 -15.42
C LYS A 380 -17.85 44.70 -16.77
N GLY A 381 -19.15 44.84 -16.99
CA GLY A 381 -19.80 44.45 -18.22
C GLY A 381 -21.27 44.88 -18.28
N ALA A 382 -21.95 44.45 -19.33
CA ALA A 382 -23.37 44.65 -19.54
C ALA A 382 -24.21 43.73 -18.64
N CYS A 383 -25.34 44.24 -18.20
CA CYS A 383 -26.32 43.55 -17.37
C CYS A 383 -27.71 43.62 -18.03
N CYS A 384 -28.32 42.48 -18.30
CA CYS A 384 -29.70 42.42 -18.77
C CYS A 384 -30.65 42.43 -17.58
N LEU A 385 -31.51 43.44 -17.49
CA LEU A 385 -32.49 43.58 -16.41
C LEU A 385 -33.79 42.81 -16.75
N PRO A 386 -34.61 42.46 -15.74
CA PRO A 386 -35.85 41.71 -15.94
C PRO A 386 -36.90 42.39 -16.84
N ASP A 387 -36.81 43.71 -17.01
CA ASP A 387 -37.67 44.50 -17.88
C ASP A 387 -37.20 44.50 -19.35
N GLY A 388 -36.13 43.77 -19.67
CA GLY A 388 -35.52 43.72 -21.00
C GLY A 388 -34.55 44.87 -21.27
N THR A 389 -34.39 45.82 -20.35
CA THR A 389 -33.39 46.89 -20.51
C THR A 389 -31.98 46.38 -20.23
N CYS A 390 -30.99 47.00 -20.87
CA CYS A 390 -29.58 46.69 -20.67
C CYS A 390 -28.86 47.85 -19.97
N ALA A 391 -28.07 47.54 -18.94
CA ALA A 391 -27.22 48.50 -18.24
C ALA A 391 -25.73 48.17 -18.40
N ASP A 392 -24.93 49.15 -18.81
CA ASP A 392 -23.48 49.02 -19.02
C ASP A 392 -22.66 49.27 -17.74
N GLU A 393 -21.41 48.78 -17.74
CA GLU A 393 -20.37 49.09 -16.75
C GLU A 393 -20.69 48.70 -15.30
N LEU A 394 -21.51 47.67 -15.11
CA LEU A 394 -21.86 47.12 -13.80
C LEU A 394 -20.94 45.95 -13.41
N SER A 395 -20.66 45.80 -12.13
CA SER A 395 -20.06 44.58 -11.58
C SER A 395 -21.08 43.42 -11.55
N PRO A 396 -20.62 42.16 -11.46
CA PRO A 396 -21.52 41.02 -11.27
C PRO A 396 -22.45 41.18 -10.05
N GLU A 397 -21.92 41.74 -8.97
CA GLU A 397 -22.67 41.98 -7.72
C GLU A 397 -23.70 43.09 -7.92
N GLU A 398 -23.34 44.21 -8.55
CA GLU A 398 -24.26 45.31 -8.86
C GLU A 398 -25.37 44.86 -9.80
N CYS A 399 -25.05 44.04 -10.80
CA CYS A 399 -26.03 43.45 -11.71
C CYS A 399 -27.01 42.53 -10.97
N SER A 400 -26.51 41.67 -10.07
CA SER A 400 -27.36 40.79 -9.26
C SER A 400 -28.26 41.55 -8.29
N ALA A 401 -27.80 42.70 -7.77
CA ALA A 401 -28.59 43.56 -6.88
C ALA A 401 -29.80 44.20 -7.59
N LEU A 402 -29.73 44.34 -8.92
CA LEU A 402 -30.84 44.78 -9.77
C LEU A 402 -31.70 43.62 -10.29
N SER A 403 -31.50 42.41 -9.76
CA SER A 403 -32.12 41.18 -10.28
C SER A 403 -31.82 40.91 -11.76
N GLY A 404 -30.74 41.50 -12.29
CA GLY A 404 -30.32 41.34 -13.67
C GLY A 404 -29.39 40.14 -13.88
N THR A 405 -29.19 39.80 -15.15
CA THR A 405 -28.30 38.73 -15.62
C THR A 405 -27.05 39.34 -16.25
N TYR A 406 -25.89 39.08 -15.65
CA TYR A 406 -24.59 39.62 -16.08
C TYR A 406 -24.07 38.90 -17.32
N GLN A 407 -23.62 39.66 -18.32
CA GLN A 407 -23.31 39.16 -19.66
C GLN A 407 -21.81 38.88 -19.88
N GLY A 408 -21.01 39.01 -18.82
CA GLY A 408 -19.58 38.75 -18.84
C GLY A 408 -18.73 40.01 -18.95
N ASN A 409 -17.43 39.85 -18.70
CA ASN A 409 -16.50 40.96 -18.56
C ASN A 409 -16.19 41.61 -19.91
N GLY A 410 -16.21 42.95 -19.95
CA GLY A 410 -15.98 43.73 -21.17
C GLY A 410 -17.13 43.67 -22.18
N SER A 411 -18.25 43.03 -21.84
CA SER A 411 -19.47 43.11 -22.65
C SER A 411 -20.07 44.51 -22.58
N VAL A 412 -20.68 44.95 -23.68
CA VAL A 412 -21.38 46.24 -23.78
C VAL A 412 -22.78 46.02 -24.33
N CYS A 413 -23.75 46.81 -23.87
CA CYS A 413 -25.15 46.69 -24.22
C CYS A 413 -25.41 46.83 -25.73
N ALA A 414 -24.52 47.53 -26.45
CA ALA A 414 -24.61 47.64 -27.90
C ALA A 414 -24.54 46.29 -28.66
N ASN A 415 -23.95 45.26 -28.04
CA ASN A 415 -23.74 43.94 -28.65
C ASN A 415 -24.41 42.80 -27.87
N VAL A 416 -25.20 43.13 -26.85
CA VAL A 416 -25.93 42.18 -26.02
C VAL A 416 -27.41 42.30 -26.33
N ASP A 417 -28.04 41.17 -26.61
CA ASP A 417 -29.49 41.11 -26.81
C ASP A 417 -30.17 40.74 -25.49
N CYS A 418 -30.88 41.69 -24.89
CA CYS A 418 -31.67 41.47 -23.70
C CYS A 418 -33.14 41.29 -24.12
N PRO A 419 -33.68 40.06 -24.05
CA PRO A 419 -35.03 39.80 -24.51
C PRO A 419 -36.06 40.54 -23.65
N GLU A 420 -36.98 41.25 -24.28
CA GLU A 420 -38.13 41.85 -23.59
C GLU A 420 -39.02 40.77 -22.95
N PRO A 421 -39.58 41.03 -21.75
CA PRO A 421 -40.45 40.07 -21.10
C PRO A 421 -41.75 39.87 -21.89
N LEU A 422 -42.09 38.59 -22.11
CA LEU A 422 -43.37 38.17 -22.64
C LEU A 422 -44.38 37.94 -21.50
N GLY A 423 -45.64 37.78 -21.86
CA GLY A 423 -46.80 37.80 -20.98
C GLY A 423 -48.09 37.67 -21.79
N ALA A 424 -49.24 37.52 -21.12
CA ALA A 424 -50.55 37.35 -21.75
C ALA A 424 -51.16 38.69 -22.18
N CYS A 425 -51.56 38.75 -23.46
CA CYS A 425 -52.23 39.88 -24.06
C CYS A 425 -53.69 39.54 -24.33
N CYS A 426 -54.59 40.18 -23.58
CA CYS A 426 -56.00 39.80 -23.47
C CYS A 426 -56.89 40.68 -24.36
N PHE A 427 -57.44 40.08 -25.41
CA PHE A 427 -58.33 40.77 -26.34
C PHE A 427 -59.77 40.78 -25.80
N PRO A 428 -60.55 41.85 -26.05
CA PRO A 428 -61.97 41.91 -25.65
C PRO A 428 -62.84 40.80 -26.23
N THR A 429 -62.36 40.10 -27.26
CA THR A 429 -63.04 38.97 -27.91
C THR A 429 -62.82 37.63 -27.19
N GLY A 430 -62.07 37.60 -26.08
CA GLY A 430 -61.71 36.37 -25.35
C GLY A 430 -60.50 35.62 -25.95
N PHE A 431 -59.81 36.23 -26.92
CA PHE A 431 -58.57 35.67 -27.49
C PHE A 431 -57.36 36.14 -26.69
N CYS A 432 -56.30 35.32 -26.61
CA CYS A 432 -55.05 35.65 -25.94
C CYS A 432 -53.83 35.33 -26.80
N LEU A 433 -52.84 36.22 -26.80
CA LEU A 433 -51.51 35.98 -27.37
C LEU A 433 -50.41 36.30 -26.36
N THR A 434 -49.30 35.56 -26.41
CA THR A 434 -48.10 35.92 -25.67
C THR A 434 -47.26 36.91 -26.48
N LEU A 435 -47.29 38.18 -26.10
CA LEU A 435 -46.62 39.28 -26.82
C LEU A 435 -45.64 40.02 -25.89
N THR A 436 -44.98 41.09 -26.35
CA THR A 436 -44.35 42.05 -25.43
C THR A 436 -45.38 43.10 -25.01
N GLU A 437 -45.17 43.81 -23.90
CA GLU A 437 -46.09 44.86 -23.43
C GLU A 437 -46.40 45.89 -24.54
N ALA A 438 -45.35 46.37 -25.22
CA ALA A 438 -45.49 47.34 -26.32
C ALA A 438 -46.34 46.80 -27.48
N SER A 439 -46.13 45.53 -27.86
CA SER A 439 -46.91 44.88 -28.92
C SER A 439 -48.36 44.63 -28.50
N CYS A 440 -48.59 44.33 -27.23
CA CYS A 440 -49.93 44.13 -26.69
C CYS A 440 -50.75 45.42 -26.71
N VAL A 441 -50.19 46.51 -26.19
CA VAL A 441 -50.84 47.82 -26.20
C VAL A 441 -51.07 48.31 -27.64
N LEU A 442 -50.14 48.07 -28.55
CA LEU A 442 -50.26 48.46 -29.96
C LEU A 442 -51.42 47.74 -30.68
N THR A 443 -51.72 46.50 -30.29
CA THR A 443 -52.83 45.71 -30.87
C THR A 443 -54.18 45.99 -30.20
N GLY A 444 -54.22 46.88 -29.19
CA GLY A 444 -55.43 47.30 -28.50
C GLY A 444 -55.98 46.30 -27.48
N ALA A 445 -55.14 45.35 -27.06
CA ALA A 445 -55.46 44.38 -26.02
C ALA A 445 -54.86 44.79 -24.66
N THR A 446 -55.39 44.22 -23.58
CA THR A 446 -54.97 44.52 -22.22
C THR A 446 -53.81 43.62 -21.82
N TRP A 447 -52.74 44.22 -21.28
CA TRP A 447 -51.58 43.48 -20.83
C TRP A 447 -51.76 42.95 -19.40
N ALA A 448 -51.64 41.63 -19.22
CA ALA A 448 -51.81 40.99 -17.91
C ALA A 448 -50.54 41.02 -17.04
N GLY A 449 -49.39 41.43 -17.60
CA GLY A 449 -48.12 41.55 -16.89
C GLY A 449 -47.06 40.53 -17.34
N ALA A 450 -45.80 40.81 -17.05
CA ALA A 450 -44.68 39.94 -17.41
C ALA A 450 -44.79 38.53 -16.78
N GLY A 451 -44.53 37.49 -17.57
CA GLY A 451 -44.55 36.10 -17.12
C GLY A 451 -45.93 35.44 -17.07
N THR A 452 -47.02 36.17 -17.32
CA THR A 452 -48.37 35.59 -17.47
C THR A 452 -48.48 34.79 -18.78
N THR A 453 -49.32 33.75 -18.83
CA THR A 453 -49.49 32.91 -20.02
C THR A 453 -50.93 32.94 -20.53
N CYS A 454 -51.09 32.51 -21.78
CA CYS A 454 -52.41 32.33 -22.41
C CYS A 454 -52.97 30.92 -22.19
N ASP A 455 -52.49 30.21 -21.17
CA ASP A 455 -52.99 28.88 -20.84
C ASP A 455 -54.34 29.01 -20.13
N ASP A 456 -55.27 28.14 -20.49
CA ASP A 456 -56.58 27.96 -19.84
C ASP A 456 -56.50 26.62 -19.11
N GLN A 457 -56.08 26.64 -17.83
CA GLN A 457 -55.90 25.39 -17.07
C GLN A 457 -57.22 24.88 -16.50
N ASN A 458 -58.18 25.76 -16.25
CA ASN A 458 -59.48 25.40 -15.71
C ASN A 458 -60.49 24.97 -16.81
N ALA A 459 -60.11 25.11 -18.08
CA ALA A 459 -60.84 24.75 -19.29
C ALA A 459 -62.22 25.41 -19.44
N ASN A 460 -62.38 26.62 -18.89
CA ASN A 460 -63.65 27.37 -18.97
C ASN A 460 -63.79 28.17 -20.29
N GLY A 461 -62.77 28.15 -21.15
CA GLY A 461 -62.75 28.86 -22.42
C GLY A 461 -62.17 30.28 -22.35
N MET A 462 -61.65 30.69 -21.19
CA MET A 462 -60.94 31.94 -20.97
C MET A 462 -59.53 31.63 -20.43
N PRO A 463 -58.46 32.17 -21.02
CA PRO A 463 -57.11 31.98 -20.48
C PRO A 463 -56.97 32.55 -19.06
N ASP A 464 -56.36 31.79 -18.15
CA ASP A 464 -56.25 32.12 -16.72
C ASP A 464 -55.60 33.50 -16.52
N GLY A 465 -54.59 33.85 -17.33
CA GLY A 465 -53.91 35.14 -17.29
C GLY A 465 -54.79 36.33 -17.69
N CYS A 466 -55.94 36.07 -18.32
CA CYS A 466 -56.92 37.07 -18.75
C CYS A 466 -58.18 37.11 -17.89
N GLU A 467 -58.33 36.17 -16.96
CA GLU A 467 -59.47 36.14 -16.06
C GLU A 467 -59.39 37.30 -15.06
N PRO A 468 -60.54 37.90 -14.71
CA PRO A 468 -60.58 38.71 -13.51
C PRO A 468 -60.17 37.84 -12.31
N PRO A 469 -59.49 38.41 -11.30
CA PRO A 469 -59.06 37.65 -10.13
C PRO A 469 -60.26 36.91 -9.53
N ALA A 470 -60.13 35.60 -9.32
CA ALA A 470 -61.19 34.77 -8.75
C ALA A 470 -61.72 35.41 -7.46
N VAL A 471 -62.99 35.80 -7.45
CA VAL A 471 -63.62 36.42 -6.29
C VAL A 471 -63.93 35.30 -5.30
N THR A 472 -63.30 35.34 -4.13
CA THR A 472 -63.53 34.32 -3.11
C THR A 472 -65.00 34.34 -2.68
N GLY A 473 -65.73 33.27 -2.98
CA GLY A 473 -67.16 33.16 -2.72
C GLY A 473 -68.04 33.19 -3.97
N ASP A 474 -67.51 33.51 -5.15
CA ASP A 474 -68.22 33.32 -6.42
C ASP A 474 -68.10 31.84 -6.81
N LEU A 475 -69.13 31.06 -6.50
CA LEU A 475 -69.13 29.60 -6.66
C LEU A 475 -69.63 29.17 -8.03
N ASN A 476 -70.35 30.05 -8.72
CA ASN A 476 -70.91 29.77 -10.04
C ASN A 476 -70.08 30.39 -11.19
N GLY A 477 -69.11 31.26 -10.87
CA GLY A 477 -68.15 31.86 -11.79
C GLY A 477 -68.70 33.03 -12.61
N ASP A 478 -69.76 33.71 -12.16
CA ASP A 478 -70.37 34.84 -12.88
C ASP A 478 -69.78 36.22 -12.55
N GLY A 479 -68.76 36.24 -11.69
CA GLY A 479 -67.99 37.40 -11.28
C GLY A 479 -68.60 38.18 -10.12
N HIS A 480 -69.72 37.73 -9.54
CA HIS A 480 -70.37 38.36 -8.39
C HIS A 480 -70.51 37.34 -7.24
N VAL A 481 -70.62 37.83 -6.00
CA VAL A 481 -70.96 36.97 -4.86
C VAL A 481 -72.35 37.33 -4.38
N ASP A 482 -73.33 36.55 -4.79
CA ASP A 482 -74.74 36.87 -4.55
C ASP A 482 -75.59 35.67 -4.07
N GLY A 483 -76.92 35.83 -4.18
CA GLY A 483 -77.87 34.81 -3.77
C GLY A 483 -77.74 33.48 -4.50
N ALA A 484 -77.21 33.48 -5.72
CA ALA A 484 -76.93 32.27 -6.50
C ALA A 484 -75.79 31.47 -5.86
N ASP A 485 -74.67 32.12 -5.53
CA ASP A 485 -73.53 31.47 -4.86
C ASP A 485 -73.88 30.98 -3.47
N LEU A 486 -74.68 31.76 -2.73
CA LEU A 486 -75.21 31.31 -1.44
C LEU A 486 -76.04 30.04 -1.59
N GLY A 487 -76.82 29.92 -2.67
CA GLY A 487 -77.55 28.69 -3.00
C GLY A 487 -76.61 27.51 -3.19
N ASP A 488 -75.52 27.70 -3.91
CA ASP A 488 -74.51 26.68 -4.17
C ASP A 488 -73.74 26.29 -2.90
N LEU A 489 -73.39 27.25 -2.04
CA LEU A 489 -72.76 26.97 -0.74
C LEU A 489 -73.66 26.16 0.18
N LEU A 490 -74.94 26.55 0.31
CA LEU A 490 -75.90 25.83 1.13
C LEU A 490 -76.21 24.43 0.60
N SER A 491 -76.10 24.21 -0.72
CA SER A 491 -76.28 22.89 -1.32
C SER A 491 -75.20 21.88 -0.90
N GLN A 492 -74.02 22.38 -0.49
CA GLN A 492 -72.85 21.59 -0.12
C GLN A 492 -72.63 21.52 1.41
N TRP A 493 -73.57 22.00 2.21
CA TRP A 493 -73.43 22.14 3.66
C TRP A 493 -73.06 20.82 4.35
N GLY A 494 -72.00 20.84 5.15
CA GLY A 494 -71.49 19.68 5.88
C GLY A 494 -70.64 18.71 5.04
N THR A 495 -70.24 19.09 3.82
CA THR A 495 -69.36 18.30 2.93
C THR A 495 -67.99 18.98 2.76
N ALA A 496 -67.02 18.30 2.15
CA ALA A 496 -65.71 18.88 1.78
C ALA A 496 -65.70 19.42 0.33
N GLY A 497 -66.83 19.98 -0.11
CA GLY A 497 -67.06 20.40 -1.49
C GLY A 497 -66.35 21.70 -1.87
N THR A 498 -66.59 22.20 -3.09
CA THR A 498 -65.97 23.43 -3.62
C THR A 498 -66.34 24.69 -2.84
N ALA A 499 -67.37 24.64 -2.00
CA ALA A 499 -67.78 25.74 -1.14
C ALA A 499 -67.01 25.83 0.21
N ASP A 500 -65.97 25.02 0.42
CA ASP A 500 -65.04 25.11 1.57
C ASP A 500 -64.05 26.24 1.31
N LEU A 501 -64.48 27.47 1.62
CA LEU A 501 -63.77 28.71 1.30
C LEU A 501 -62.63 29.00 2.28
N ASN A 502 -62.64 28.39 3.47
CA ASN A 502 -61.57 28.54 4.45
C ASN A 502 -60.55 27.37 4.45
N GLY A 503 -60.86 26.28 3.73
CA GLY A 503 -60.00 25.10 3.55
C GLY A 503 -59.92 24.19 4.78
N ASP A 504 -60.91 24.21 5.67
CA ASP A 504 -60.95 23.40 6.89
C ASP A 504 -61.50 21.97 6.68
N GLY A 505 -61.94 21.67 5.46
CA GLY A 505 -62.45 20.38 5.02
C GLY A 505 -63.95 20.22 5.23
N VAL A 506 -64.70 21.25 5.65
CA VAL A 506 -66.15 21.17 5.85
C VAL A 506 -66.88 22.48 5.61
N VAL A 507 -67.77 22.51 4.62
CA VAL A 507 -68.66 23.66 4.33
C VAL A 507 -69.59 23.92 5.50
N ASN A 508 -69.40 25.02 6.22
CA ASN A 508 -70.17 25.38 7.40
C ASN A 508 -70.36 26.90 7.56
N GLY A 509 -70.76 27.33 8.76
CA GLY A 509 -70.97 28.75 9.08
C GLY A 509 -69.72 29.63 8.92
N ALA A 510 -68.53 29.06 8.98
CA ALA A 510 -67.27 29.76 8.74
C ALA A 510 -67.13 30.14 7.25
N ASP A 511 -67.42 29.23 6.33
CA ASP A 511 -67.38 29.48 4.88
C ASP A 511 -68.45 30.47 4.45
N LEU A 512 -69.65 30.37 5.03
CA LEU A 512 -70.69 31.38 4.85
C LEU A 512 -70.21 32.77 5.31
N GLY A 513 -69.42 32.83 6.39
CA GLY A 513 -68.80 34.07 6.85
C GLY A 513 -67.81 34.64 5.83
N VAL A 514 -67.00 33.79 5.17
CA VAL A 514 -66.08 34.19 4.10
C VAL A 514 -66.84 34.70 2.87
N MET A 515 -67.89 33.99 2.44
CA MET A 515 -68.73 34.41 1.31
C MET A 515 -69.41 35.75 1.57
N LEU A 516 -70.07 35.92 2.72
CA LEU A 516 -70.75 37.18 3.07
C LEU A 516 -69.79 38.37 3.21
N ALA A 517 -68.53 38.11 3.58
CA ALA A 517 -67.51 39.16 3.62
C ALA A 517 -67.13 39.68 2.21
N ASN A 518 -67.36 38.88 1.17
CA ASN A 518 -67.11 39.22 -0.22
C ASN A 518 -68.41 39.52 -1.00
N TRP A 519 -69.55 39.66 -0.31
CA TRP A 519 -70.85 39.90 -0.94
C TRP A 519 -70.91 41.22 -1.71
N GLY A 520 -71.34 41.18 -2.97
CA GLY A 520 -71.48 42.38 -3.78
C GLY A 520 -71.40 42.13 -5.28
#